data_AF-A0A5Y5VIH6-F1
#
_entry.id   AF-A0A5Y5VIH6-F1
#
_cell.length_a   1.000
_cell.length_b   1.000
_cell.length_c   1.000
_cell.angle_alpha   90.00
_cell.angle_beta   90.00
_cell.angle_gamma   90.00
#
_symmetry.space_group_name_H-M   'P 1'
#
loop_
_entity.id
_entity.type
_entity.pdbx_description
1 polymer ?
#
loop_
_entity_poly.entity_id
_entity_poly.type
_entity_poly.pdbx_seq_one_letter_code
_entity_poly.pdbx_strand_id
1 'polypeptide(L)'
;RLQVEDFLRSINIEPIVLSQQPSSGKTIIEKIEHYSNVGFGVVLYTECDIGAKKDSLIYKHRARQNVVFEHGFLIGKLTRNRVAALVKGNVETPNDISGVVYISIDESERWKTELAQEMRVVGYNI
;
A
#
# COMPACT_ATOMS: atom_id res chain seq x y z
N ARG A 1 -0.11 -5.80 8.72
CA ARG A 1 -0.49 -4.47 9.26
C ARG A 1 0.34 -4.10 10.47
N LEU A 2 0.13 -4.74 11.64
CA LEU A 2 0.91 -4.44 12.86
C LEU A 2 2.43 -4.48 12.61
N GLN A 3 2.94 -5.58 12.03
CA GLN A 3 4.36 -5.72 11.66
C GLN A 3 4.92 -4.59 10.78
N VAL A 4 4.09 -3.99 9.92
CA VAL A 4 4.51 -2.89 9.03
C VAL A 4 4.59 -1.59 9.81
N GLU A 5 3.59 -1.32 10.64
CA GLU A 5 3.58 -0.17 11.54
C GLU A 5 4.75 -0.24 12.53
N ASP A 6 4.97 -1.40 13.17
CA ASP A 6 6.06 -1.63 14.11
C ASP A 6 7.43 -1.42 13.45
N PHE A 7 7.60 -1.92 12.22
CA PHE A 7 8.82 -1.71 11.46
C PHE A 7 9.06 -0.22 11.17
N LEU A 8 8.06 0.51 10.66
CA LEU A 8 8.19 1.94 10.36
C LEU A 8 8.57 2.72 11.63
N ARG A 9 7.93 2.40 12.76
CA ARG A 9 8.27 3.01 14.07
C ARG A 9 9.71 2.68 14.49
N SER A 10 10.17 1.45 14.26
CA SER A 10 11.55 1.04 14.60
C SER A 10 12.63 1.80 13.83
N ILE A 11 12.30 2.36 12.67
CA ILE A 11 13.19 3.22 11.86
C ILE A 11 12.87 4.71 12.02
N ASN A 12 12.25 5.11 13.14
CA ASN A 12 11.88 6.49 13.48
C ASN A 12 10.91 7.16 12.49
N ILE A 13 10.07 6.39 11.82
CA ILE A 13 8.98 6.89 10.98
C ILE A 13 7.66 6.73 11.72
N GLU A 14 6.91 7.82 11.87
CA GLU A 14 5.56 7.81 12.43
C GLU A 14 4.52 7.68 11.29
N PRO A 15 3.91 6.51 11.08
CA PRO A 15 2.97 6.33 9.97
C PRO A 15 1.57 6.82 10.31
N ILE A 16 0.91 7.45 9.33
CA ILE A 16 -0.54 7.69 9.39
C ILE A 16 -1.27 6.46 8.85
N VAL A 17 -1.92 5.71 9.74
CA VAL A 17 -2.72 4.54 9.34
C VAL A 17 -4.14 4.98 9.02
N LEU A 18 -4.47 5.09 7.72
CA LEU A 18 -5.74 5.66 7.23
C LEU A 18 -7.00 5.02 7.86
N SER A 19 -7.00 3.71 8.07
CA SER A 19 -8.14 3.00 8.68
C SER A 19 -8.32 3.27 10.18
N GLN A 20 -7.28 3.73 10.89
CA GLN A 20 -7.38 4.19 12.29
C GLN A 20 -7.83 5.65 12.40
N GLN A 21 -7.72 6.43 11.33
CA GLN A 21 -8.10 7.85 11.39
C GLN A 21 -9.62 8.01 11.49
N PRO A 22 -10.13 9.03 12.18
CA PRO A 22 -11.56 9.30 12.23
C PRO A 22 -12.08 9.68 10.84
N SER A 23 -13.23 9.12 10.46
CA SER A 23 -13.89 9.47 9.19
C SER A 23 -14.56 10.85 9.27
N SER A 24 -15.08 11.26 10.44
CA SER A 24 -15.69 12.60 10.65
C SER A 24 -16.70 13.00 9.56
N GLY A 25 -17.56 12.06 9.15
CA GLY A 25 -18.56 12.27 8.08
C GLY A 25 -18.00 12.25 6.65
N LYS A 26 -16.67 12.16 6.48
CA LYS A 26 -16.00 12.10 5.18
C LYS A 26 -16.17 10.74 4.51
N THR A 27 -16.33 10.76 3.20
CA THR A 27 -16.15 9.59 2.32
C THR A 27 -14.69 9.10 2.37
N ILE A 28 -14.44 7.90 1.85
CA ILE A 28 -13.07 7.36 1.78
C ILE A 28 -12.13 8.28 0.98
N ILE A 29 -12.65 8.95 -0.06
CA ILE A 29 -11.93 9.86 -0.93
C ILE A 29 -11.50 11.11 -0.16
N GLU A 30 -12.44 11.78 0.50
CA GLU A 30 -12.17 12.97 1.31
C GLU A 30 -11.26 12.63 2.50
N LYS A 31 -11.40 11.41 3.06
CA LYS A 31 -10.54 10.94 4.14
C LYS A 31 -9.11 10.75 3.66
N ILE A 32 -8.88 10.03 2.55
CA ILE A 32 -7.52 9.87 2.02
C ILE A 32 -6.94 11.22 1.60
N GLU A 33 -7.71 12.10 0.98
CA GLU A 33 -7.26 13.44 0.60
C GLU A 33 -6.76 14.23 1.82
N HIS A 34 -7.52 14.22 2.91
CA HIS A 34 -7.19 14.92 4.15
C HIS A 34 -5.91 14.41 4.82
N TYR A 35 -5.71 13.07 4.87
CA TYR A 35 -4.60 12.45 5.60
C TYR A 35 -3.37 12.14 4.74
N SER A 36 -3.40 12.39 3.44
CA SER A 36 -2.30 12.08 2.50
C SER A 36 -1.32 13.23 2.28
N ASN A 37 -1.25 14.21 3.19
CA ASN A 37 -0.17 15.19 3.20
C ASN A 37 1.11 14.57 3.79
N VAL A 38 1.68 13.61 3.08
CA VAL A 38 2.82 12.79 3.49
C VAL A 38 3.86 12.72 2.36
N GLY A 39 5.10 12.36 2.68
CA GLY A 39 6.17 12.22 1.68
C GLY A 39 6.27 10.85 1.02
N PHE A 40 5.56 9.84 1.52
CA PHE A 40 5.60 8.46 1.05
C PHE A 40 4.31 7.71 1.41
N GLY A 41 3.83 6.85 0.50
CA GLY A 41 2.66 6.00 0.70
C GLY A 41 3.02 4.52 0.74
N VAL A 42 2.48 3.78 1.71
CA VAL A 42 2.61 2.31 1.77
C VAL A 42 1.22 1.70 1.66
N VAL A 43 1.01 0.85 0.66
CA VAL A 43 -0.27 0.17 0.40
C VAL A 43 -0.14 -1.30 0.77
N LEU A 44 -1.10 -1.85 1.51
CA LEU A 44 -1.08 -3.27 1.90
C LEU A 44 -2.06 -4.06 1.04
N TYR A 45 -1.52 -4.95 0.20
CA TYR A 45 -2.28 -5.93 -0.56
C TYR A 45 -2.33 -7.24 0.22
N THR A 46 -3.54 -7.65 0.58
CA THR A 46 -3.83 -8.91 1.28
C THR A 46 -4.98 -9.63 0.58
N GLU A 47 -5.08 -10.93 0.78
CA GLU A 47 -6.10 -11.84 0.22
C GLU A 47 -7.50 -11.61 0.84
N CYS A 48 -8.02 -10.38 0.78
CA CYS A 48 -9.30 -10.03 1.41
C CYS A 48 -10.52 -10.44 0.59
N ASP A 49 -10.43 -10.31 -0.73
CA ASP A 49 -11.50 -10.63 -1.67
C ASP A 49 -11.05 -11.74 -2.61
N ILE A 50 -12.00 -12.38 -3.28
CA ILE A 50 -11.76 -13.23 -4.45
C ILE A 50 -12.45 -12.62 -5.67
N GLY A 51 -11.83 -12.73 -6.84
CA GLY A 51 -12.37 -12.19 -8.08
C GLY A 51 -11.93 -12.98 -9.30
N ALA A 52 -12.64 -12.81 -10.40
CA ALA A 52 -12.31 -13.39 -11.68
C ALA A 52 -12.69 -12.41 -12.80
N LYS A 53 -12.09 -12.60 -13.98
CA LYS A 53 -12.63 -12.02 -15.22
C LYS A 53 -14.02 -12.60 -15.48
N LYS A 54 -14.90 -11.83 -16.13
CA LYS A 54 -16.29 -12.21 -16.41
C LYS A 54 -16.44 -13.63 -16.96
N ASP A 55 -15.56 -14.01 -17.89
CA ASP A 55 -15.62 -15.30 -18.60
C ASP A 55 -14.63 -16.35 -18.03
N SER A 56 -14.07 -16.11 -16.85
CA SER A 56 -13.13 -17.02 -16.18
C SER A 56 -13.80 -17.71 -15.00
N LEU A 57 -13.71 -19.04 -14.94
CA LEU A 57 -14.07 -19.82 -13.75
C LEU A 57 -12.93 -19.93 -12.74
N ILE A 58 -11.76 -19.37 -13.07
CA ILE A 58 -10.59 -19.33 -12.18
C ILE A 58 -10.69 -18.05 -11.34
N TYR A 59 -10.96 -18.22 -10.06
CA TYR A 59 -10.93 -17.16 -9.06
C TYR A 59 -9.51 -16.95 -8.54
N LYS A 60 -9.15 -15.70 -8.29
CA LYS A 60 -7.89 -15.29 -7.70
C LYS A 60 -8.15 -14.48 -6.44
N HIS A 61 -7.26 -14.60 -5.46
CA HIS A 61 -7.25 -13.68 -4.33
C HIS A 61 -6.87 -12.30 -4.81
N ARG A 62 -7.51 -11.28 -4.24
CA ARG A 62 -7.29 -9.89 -4.60
C ARG A 62 -7.46 -8.98 -3.39
N ALA A 63 -6.84 -7.80 -3.44
CA ALA A 63 -7.11 -6.76 -2.46
C ALA A 63 -8.53 -6.19 -2.64
N ARG A 64 -9.08 -5.59 -1.59
CA ARG A 64 -10.36 -4.88 -1.68
C ARG A 64 -10.29 -3.79 -2.74
N GLN A 65 -11.39 -3.53 -3.44
CA GLN A 65 -11.44 -2.48 -4.46
C GLN A 65 -11.04 -1.10 -3.93
N ASN A 66 -11.38 -0.78 -2.67
CA ASN A 66 -10.97 0.46 -2.03
C ASN A 66 -9.44 0.57 -1.91
N VAL A 67 -8.72 -0.53 -1.66
CA VAL A 67 -7.26 -0.54 -1.59
C VAL A 67 -6.66 -0.22 -2.96
N VAL A 68 -7.22 -0.78 -4.03
CA VAL A 68 -6.78 -0.49 -5.41
C VAL A 68 -7.03 0.99 -5.75
N PHE A 69 -8.18 1.53 -5.34
CA PHE A 69 -8.49 2.95 -5.52
C PHE A 69 -7.52 3.86 -4.75
N GLU A 70 -7.33 3.60 -3.45
CA GLU A 70 -6.41 4.33 -2.59
C GLU A 70 -4.97 4.32 -3.15
N HIS A 71 -4.54 3.17 -3.68
CA HIS A 71 -3.26 3.04 -4.37
C HIS A 71 -3.16 3.99 -5.57
N GLY A 72 -4.15 3.97 -6.47
CA GLY A 72 -4.21 4.87 -7.62
C GLY A 72 -4.19 6.34 -7.20
N PHE A 73 -4.95 6.69 -6.16
CA PHE A 73 -4.98 8.05 -5.61
C PHE A 73 -3.60 8.50 -5.09
N LEU A 74 -2.92 7.66 -4.30
CA LEU A 74 -1.59 7.97 -3.77
C LEU A 74 -0.57 8.16 -4.87
N ILE A 75 -0.62 7.37 -5.95
CA ILE A 75 0.27 7.57 -7.11
C ILE A 75 0.00 8.93 -7.76
N GLY A 76 -1.27 9.29 -7.94
CA GLY A 76 -1.63 10.59 -8.51
C GLY A 76 -1.16 11.77 -7.66
N LYS A 77 -1.23 11.64 -6.32
CA LYS A 77 -0.86 12.70 -5.38
C LYS A 77 0.64 12.78 -5.08
N LEU A 78 1.31 11.64 -4.90
CA LEU A 78 2.69 11.54 -4.42
C LEU A 78 3.70 11.20 -5.52
N THR A 79 3.22 10.81 -6.70
CA THR A 79 4.00 10.18 -7.78
C THR A 79 4.44 8.74 -7.47
N ARG A 80 4.71 7.97 -8.53
CA ARG A 80 4.94 6.52 -8.45
C ARG A 80 6.15 6.10 -7.60
N ASN A 81 7.22 6.90 -7.56
CA ASN A 81 8.44 6.58 -6.80
C ASN A 81 8.30 6.85 -5.30
N ARG A 82 7.23 7.51 -4.87
CA ARG A 82 6.91 7.75 -3.45
C ARG A 82 5.79 6.83 -2.95
N VAL A 83 5.51 5.74 -3.65
CA VAL A 83 4.50 4.75 -3.26
C VAL A 83 5.09 3.35 -3.41
N ALA A 84 4.92 2.52 -2.37
CA ALA A 84 5.25 1.10 -2.42
C ALA A 84 4.04 0.25 -2.01
N ALA A 85 3.81 -0.85 -2.73
CA ALA A 85 2.76 -1.80 -2.42
C ALA A 85 3.37 -3.07 -1.78
N LEU A 86 3.06 -3.32 -0.51
CA LEU A 86 3.45 -4.55 0.16
C LEU A 86 2.39 -5.62 -0.08
N VAL A 87 2.80 -6.76 -0.64
CA VAL A 87 1.91 -7.86 -1.03
C VAL A 87 2.11 -9.05 -0.10
N LYS A 88 1.06 -9.46 0.61
CA LYS A 88 1.07 -10.67 1.44
C LYS A 88 0.22 -11.75 0.80
N GLY A 89 0.83 -12.88 0.48
CA GLY A 89 0.17 -14.02 -0.18
C GLY A 89 0.13 -13.90 -1.70
N ASN A 90 -0.74 -14.67 -2.33
CA ASN A 90 -0.88 -14.74 -3.79
C ASN A 90 -2.04 -13.86 -4.26
N VAL A 91 -1.84 -12.54 -4.19
CA VAL A 91 -2.84 -11.52 -4.51
C VAL A 91 -2.63 -11.03 -5.94
N GLU A 92 -3.68 -10.99 -6.77
CA GLU A 92 -3.61 -10.34 -8.08
C GLU A 92 -3.38 -8.83 -7.92
N THR A 93 -2.47 -8.29 -8.70
CA THR A 93 -2.15 -6.86 -8.74
C THR A 93 -2.67 -6.23 -10.04
N PRO A 94 -3.10 -4.95 -10.02
CA PRO A 94 -3.56 -4.27 -11.23
C PRO A 94 -2.41 -4.11 -12.25
N ASN A 95 -2.64 -4.50 -13.50
CA ASN A 95 -1.63 -4.40 -14.56
C ASN A 95 -1.30 -2.95 -14.95
N ASP A 96 -2.28 -2.04 -14.86
CA ASP A 96 -2.16 -0.65 -15.32
C ASP A 96 -1.35 0.27 -14.39
N ILE A 97 -0.88 -0.26 -13.24
CA ILE A 97 -0.03 0.44 -12.27
C ILE A 97 1.46 0.11 -12.54
N SER A 98 1.82 -0.07 -13.81
CA SER A 98 3.18 -0.38 -14.23
C SER A 98 4.16 0.71 -13.80
N GLY A 99 5.16 0.33 -12.99
CA GLY A 99 6.22 1.24 -12.50
C GLY A 99 6.09 1.65 -11.02
N VAL A 100 5.14 1.09 -10.26
CA VAL A 100 5.19 1.08 -8.79
C VAL A 100 5.89 -0.18 -8.30
N VAL A 101 6.66 -0.05 -7.22
CA VAL A 101 7.34 -1.18 -6.58
C VAL A 101 6.33 -2.03 -5.80
N TYR A 102 6.25 -3.31 -6.15
CA TYR A 102 5.55 -4.34 -5.39
C TYR A 102 6.57 -5.15 -4.61
N ILE A 103 6.43 -5.17 -3.28
CA ILE A 103 7.35 -5.83 -2.35
C ILE A 103 6.61 -6.98 -1.68
N SER A 104 7.09 -8.20 -1.82
CA SER A 104 6.47 -9.37 -1.21
C SER A 104 6.77 -9.45 0.28
N ILE A 105 5.75 -9.56 1.12
CA ILE A 105 5.89 -9.91 2.53
C ILE A 105 6.00 -11.44 2.62
N ASP A 106 7.22 -11.92 2.84
CA ASP A 106 7.54 -13.34 3.04
C ASP A 106 8.18 -13.59 4.42
N GLU A 107 8.48 -14.85 4.72
CA GLU A 107 9.12 -15.27 5.99
C GLU A 107 10.55 -14.76 6.15
N SER A 108 11.21 -14.34 5.06
CA SER A 108 12.59 -13.86 5.08
C SER A 108 12.72 -12.42 5.58
N GLU A 109 11.59 -11.73 5.80
CA GLU A 109 11.50 -10.33 6.23
C GLU A 109 12.26 -9.32 5.34
N ARG A 110 12.70 -9.72 4.14
CA ARG A 110 13.42 -8.86 3.17
C ARG A 110 12.66 -7.60 2.78
N TRP A 111 11.33 -7.65 2.83
CA TRP A 111 10.45 -6.51 2.57
C TRP A 111 10.78 -5.27 3.42
N LYS A 112 11.33 -5.46 4.63
CA LYS A 112 11.76 -4.35 5.51
C LYS A 112 12.90 -3.57 4.87
N THR A 113 13.93 -4.30 4.41
CA THR A 113 15.12 -3.70 3.77
C THR A 113 14.76 -3.08 2.42
N GLU A 114 13.94 -3.76 1.61
CA GLU A 114 13.47 -3.25 0.33
C GLU A 114 12.64 -1.96 0.51
N LEU A 115 11.70 -1.95 1.46
CA LEU A 115 10.90 -0.75 1.75
C LEU A 115 11.78 0.42 2.23
N ALA A 116 12.73 0.16 3.12
CA ALA A 116 13.66 1.19 3.59
C ALA A 116 14.53 1.75 2.46
N GLN A 117 14.95 0.91 1.51
CA GLN A 117 15.71 1.35 0.34
C GLN A 117 14.89 2.30 -0.53
N GLU A 118 13.63 1.97 -0.84
CA GLU A 118 12.74 2.85 -1.61
C GLU A 118 12.52 4.21 -0.93
N MET A 119 12.36 4.21 0.40
CA MET A 119 12.22 5.45 1.17
C MET A 119 13.50 6.30 1.13
N ARG A 120 14.69 5.69 1.22
CA ARG A 120 15.97 6.40 1.11
C ARG A 120 16.16 7.06 -0.27
N VAL A 121 15.76 6.36 -1.34
CA VAL A 121 15.86 6.89 -2.71
C VAL A 121 15.10 8.21 -2.88
N VAL A 122 14.02 8.42 -2.13
CA VAL A 122 13.22 9.66 -2.19
C VAL A 122 13.49 10.65 -1.05
N GLY A 123 14.58 10.44 -0.30
CA GLY A 123 15.16 11.42 0.62
C GLY A 123 14.86 11.19 2.10
N TYR A 124 14.35 10.02 2.50
CA TYR A 124 14.19 9.70 3.93
C TYR A 124 15.52 9.32 4.58
N ASN A 125 15.81 9.87 5.75
CA ASN A 125 17.01 9.58 6.54
C ASN A 125 16.70 8.52 7.61
N ILE A 126 16.91 7.24 7.26
CA ILE A 126 16.56 6.04 8.05
C ILE A 126 17.61 4.95 7.93
#